data_AF-A0A1J5DK19-F1
#
_entry.id   AF-A0A1J5DK19-F1
#
_cell.length_a   1.000
_cell.length_b   1.000
_cell.length_c   1.000
_cell.angle_alpha   90.00
_cell.angle_beta   90.00
_cell.angle_gamma   90.00
#
_symmetry.space_group_name_H-M   'P 1'
#
loop_
_entity.id
_entity.type
_entity.pdbx_description
1 polymer ?
#
loop_
_entity_poly.entity_id
_entity_poly.type
_entity_poly.pdbx_seq_one_letter_code
_entity_poly.pdbx_strand_id
1 'polypeptide(L)'
;MGCIRWMIMIGLFLVGLFCAVVFVVSAFLDSDSGRLIALAERAPTRNLHEVQQTDGDAWVKVRLEPASNAVILVCAGQKCLWFRTEEYRMVMDDIRHGGKWTKRLLERPLKDEKKSIPFDLVDGEARVTVFDALGVSIWPDLLQERRTAFPADAQIEGGISSPGRRVETFLPSGAEGWVLGKFESGKPKVLETGQFILTSLGPERFGKTIGENASFFTRVRNWSLAGAVLCGVLLFLLIVSAIRLKRR
;
A
#
# COMPACT_ATOMS: atom_id res chain seq x y z
N MET A 1 29.22 -24.63 -32.01
CA MET A 1 28.44 -25.12 -30.84
C MET A 1 28.51 -24.21 -29.60
N GLY A 2 29.43 -23.23 -29.53
CA GLY A 2 29.57 -22.36 -28.35
C GLY A 2 28.38 -21.44 -28.07
N CYS A 3 27.85 -20.72 -29.07
CA CYS A 3 26.81 -19.71 -28.86
C CYS A 3 25.50 -20.26 -28.29
N ILE A 4 25.11 -21.50 -28.62
CA ILE A 4 23.90 -22.13 -28.11
C ILE A 4 24.03 -22.49 -26.62
N ARG A 5 25.20 -22.98 -26.19
CA ARG A 5 25.47 -23.21 -24.74
C ARG A 5 25.42 -21.90 -23.96
N TRP A 6 25.97 -20.83 -24.52
CA TRP A 6 25.91 -19.50 -23.88
C TRP A 6 24.49 -18.96 -23.76
N MET A 7 23.65 -19.07 -24.79
CA MET A 7 22.24 -18.67 -24.69
C MET A 7 21.46 -19.47 -23.64
N ILE A 8 21.72 -20.78 -23.53
CA ILE A 8 21.07 -21.63 -22.52
C ILE A 8 21.51 -21.24 -21.11
N MET A 9 22.82 -21.04 -20.89
CA MET A 9 23.36 -20.61 -19.59
C MET A 9 22.83 -19.24 -19.18
N ILE A 10 22.73 -18.28 -20.13
CA ILE A 10 22.17 -16.96 -19.88
C ILE A 10 20.67 -17.05 -19.56
N GLY A 11 19.92 -17.86 -20.30
CA GLY A 11 18.48 -18.06 -20.05
C GLY A 11 18.20 -18.66 -18.67
N LEU A 12 18.95 -19.70 -18.29
CA LEU A 12 18.84 -20.31 -16.95
C LEU A 12 19.26 -19.33 -15.85
N PHE A 13 20.31 -18.54 -16.08
CA PHE A 13 20.76 -17.52 -15.13
C PHE A 13 19.71 -16.42 -14.92
N LEU A 14 19.09 -15.92 -15.99
CA LEU A 14 18.04 -14.89 -15.89
C LEU A 14 16.79 -15.40 -15.18
N VAL A 15 16.38 -16.65 -15.44
CA VAL A 15 15.26 -17.29 -14.72
C VAL A 15 15.61 -17.48 -13.24
N GLY A 16 16.82 -17.96 -12.92
CA GLY A 16 17.29 -18.08 -11.55
C GLY A 16 17.37 -16.74 -10.82
N LEU A 17 17.87 -15.70 -11.48
CA LEU A 17 17.94 -14.35 -10.95
C LEU A 17 16.54 -13.78 -10.69
N PHE A 18 15.60 -13.95 -11.62
CA PHE A 18 14.22 -13.53 -11.44
C PHE A 18 13.56 -14.24 -10.25
N CYS A 19 13.72 -15.56 -10.15
CA CYS A 19 13.23 -16.32 -8.99
C CYS A 19 13.84 -15.84 -7.67
N ALA A 20 15.15 -15.57 -7.65
CA ALA A 20 15.84 -15.06 -6.47
C ALA A 20 15.31 -13.67 -6.06
N VAL A 21 15.12 -12.75 -7.01
CA VAL A 21 14.56 -11.42 -6.75
C VAL A 21 13.13 -11.51 -6.22
N VAL A 22 12.27 -12.32 -6.85
CA VAL A 22 10.89 -12.54 -6.38
C VAL A 22 10.89 -13.14 -4.97
N PHE A 23 11.77 -14.10 -4.69
CA PHE A 23 11.91 -14.71 -3.38
C PHE A 23 12.36 -13.71 -2.32
N VAL A 24 13.40 -12.92 -2.59
CA VAL A 24 13.92 -11.91 -1.66
C VAL A 24 12.86 -10.84 -1.38
N VAL A 25 12.25 -10.25 -2.42
CA VAL A 25 11.21 -9.22 -2.25
C VAL A 25 10.02 -9.78 -1.46
N SER A 26 9.62 -11.03 -1.71
CA SER A 26 8.51 -11.65 -0.98
C SER A 26 8.86 -11.97 0.48
N ALA A 27 10.10 -12.39 0.76
CA ALA A 27 10.56 -12.69 2.12
C ALA A 27 10.58 -11.44 3.01
N PHE A 28 10.94 -10.29 2.44
CA PHE A 28 10.88 -8.99 3.13
C PHE A 28 9.43 -8.54 3.41
N LEU A 29 8.51 -8.74 2.47
CA LEU A 29 7.10 -8.35 2.65
C LEU A 29 6.36 -9.23 3.69
N ASP A 30 6.70 -10.52 3.76
CA ASP A 30 6.14 -11.44 4.75
C ASP A 30 6.67 -11.18 6.17
N SER A 31 7.93 -10.76 6.33
CA SER A 31 8.51 -10.52 7.65
C SER A 31 7.83 -9.36 8.38
N ASP A 32 7.51 -8.29 7.66
CA ASP A 32 6.92 -7.09 8.27
C ASP A 32 5.44 -7.28 8.57
N SER A 33 4.70 -7.93 7.66
CA SER A 33 3.28 -8.23 7.87
C SER A 33 3.08 -9.24 9.01
N GLY A 34 3.91 -10.28 9.09
CA GLY A 34 3.85 -11.27 10.17
C GLY A 34 4.18 -10.67 11.55
N ARG A 35 5.17 -9.78 11.63
CA ARG A 35 5.50 -9.06 12.87
C ARG A 35 4.36 -8.14 13.29
N LEU A 36 3.71 -7.49 12.33
CA LEU A 36 2.58 -6.60 12.61
C LEU A 36 1.35 -7.37 13.10
N ILE A 37 1.04 -8.53 12.53
CA ILE A 37 -0.03 -9.41 13.02
C ILE A 37 0.30 -9.87 14.45
N ALA A 38 1.51 -10.38 14.68
CA ALA A 38 1.92 -10.85 16.00
C ALA A 38 1.88 -9.74 17.05
N LEU A 39 2.24 -8.51 16.67
CA LEU A 39 2.09 -7.33 17.51
C LEU A 39 0.62 -7.00 17.79
N ALA A 40 -0.22 -6.97 16.75
CA ALA A 40 -1.65 -6.72 16.87
C ALA A 40 -2.34 -7.73 17.79
N GLU A 41 -1.93 -9.00 17.75
CA GLU A 41 -2.49 -10.06 18.59
C GLU A 41 -1.99 -10.01 20.05
N ARG A 42 -0.72 -9.64 20.28
CA ARG A 42 -0.14 -9.63 21.63
C ARG A 42 -0.40 -8.34 22.41
N ALA A 43 -0.62 -7.22 21.71
CA ALA A 43 -0.72 -5.91 22.36
C ALA A 43 -1.99 -5.82 23.22
N PRO A 44 -1.88 -5.44 24.50
CA PRO A 44 -3.05 -5.26 25.36
C PRO A 44 -3.90 -4.08 24.89
N THR A 45 -5.22 -4.17 25.12
CA THR A 45 -6.10 -3.01 25.00
C THR A 45 -5.96 -2.16 26.26
N ARG A 46 -5.68 -0.86 26.09
CA ARG A 46 -5.55 0.13 27.16
C ARG A 46 -6.31 1.40 26.79
N ASN A 47 -6.73 2.17 27.78
CA ASN A 47 -7.24 3.52 27.53
C ASN A 47 -6.07 4.52 27.40
N LEU A 48 -6.37 5.74 26.92
CA LEU A 48 -5.31 6.73 26.69
C LEU A 48 -4.64 7.20 28.00
N HIS A 49 -5.38 7.19 29.11
CA HIS A 49 -4.85 7.55 30.42
C HIS A 49 -3.83 6.53 30.95
N GLU A 50 -4.09 5.24 30.76
CA GLU A 50 -3.19 4.14 31.15
C GLU A 50 -1.87 4.19 30.38
N VAL A 51 -1.90 4.46 29.07
CA VAL A 51 -0.67 4.57 28.27
C VAL A 51 0.14 5.83 28.56
N GLN A 52 -0.47 6.87 29.16
CA GLN A 52 0.26 8.03 29.68
C GLN A 52 1.08 7.69 30.93
N GLN A 53 0.65 6.69 31.69
CA GLN A 53 1.31 6.27 32.93
C GLN A 53 2.27 5.09 32.74
N THR A 54 1.99 4.24 31.74
CA THR A 54 2.73 2.99 31.53
C THR A 54 3.18 2.87 30.08
N ASP A 55 4.49 2.78 29.88
CA ASP A 55 5.08 2.55 28.57
C ASP A 55 4.79 1.13 28.05
N GLY A 56 4.83 0.97 26.73
CA GLY A 56 4.75 -0.33 26.05
C GLY A 56 3.79 -0.38 24.88
N ASP A 57 3.70 -1.55 24.26
CA ASP A 57 2.79 -1.81 23.15
C ASP A 57 1.34 -1.80 23.66
N ALA A 58 0.44 -1.14 22.93
CA ALA A 58 -0.98 -1.14 23.28
C ALA A 58 -1.89 -0.86 22.07
N TRP A 59 -3.13 -1.34 22.20
CA TRP A 59 -4.28 -0.88 21.44
C TRP A 59 -5.02 0.19 22.24
N VAL A 60 -5.18 1.37 21.67
CA VAL A 60 -5.89 2.48 22.33
C VAL A 60 -7.03 2.96 21.45
N LYS A 61 -8.26 2.90 21.97
CA LYS A 61 -9.41 3.48 21.28
C LYS A 61 -9.41 4.98 21.49
N VAL A 62 -9.55 5.74 20.40
CA VAL A 62 -9.45 7.20 20.42
C VAL A 62 -10.46 7.84 19.48
N ARG A 63 -10.80 9.09 19.77
CA ARG A 63 -11.37 10.04 18.81
C ARG A 63 -10.25 10.92 18.27
N LEU A 64 -10.25 11.16 16.97
CA LEU A 64 -9.25 11.97 16.29
C LEU A 64 -9.73 13.41 16.16
N GLU A 65 -9.04 14.36 16.78
CA GLU A 65 -9.41 15.78 16.74
C GLU A 65 -8.30 16.65 16.17
N PRO A 66 -8.57 17.83 15.59
CA PRO A 66 -7.52 18.75 15.21
C PRO A 66 -6.81 19.27 16.46
N ALA A 67 -5.48 19.38 16.43
CA ALA A 67 -4.75 20.01 17.52
C ALA A 67 -5.15 21.49 17.63
N SER A 68 -5.15 22.05 18.85
CA SER A 68 -5.70 23.39 19.13
C SER A 68 -5.14 24.53 18.27
N ASN A 69 -3.91 24.40 17.76
CA ASN A 69 -3.23 25.39 16.93
C ASN A 69 -3.14 24.99 15.44
N ALA A 70 -3.75 23.87 15.04
CA ALA A 70 -3.69 23.39 13.68
C ALA A 70 -4.68 24.12 12.77
N VAL A 71 -4.21 24.54 11.59
CA VAL A 71 -5.08 25.09 10.55
C VAL A 71 -5.87 23.94 9.92
N ILE A 72 -7.16 23.84 10.24
CA ILE A 72 -8.02 22.72 9.84
C ILE A 72 -8.12 22.62 8.31
N LEU A 73 -7.88 21.43 7.77
CA LEU A 73 -8.09 21.14 6.35
C LEU A 73 -9.58 20.98 6.07
N VAL A 74 -10.02 21.44 4.89
CA VAL A 74 -11.39 21.23 4.41
C VAL A 74 -11.35 20.33 3.19
N CYS A 75 -11.91 19.12 3.31
CA CYS A 75 -12.08 18.20 2.19
C CYS A 75 -13.56 17.92 2.00
N ALA A 76 -14.04 18.08 0.77
CA ALA A 76 -15.45 17.90 0.45
C ALA A 76 -16.44 18.66 1.35
N GLY A 77 -16.05 19.82 1.89
CA GLY A 77 -16.89 20.62 2.80
C GLY A 77 -16.90 20.13 4.25
N GLN A 78 -16.09 19.13 4.60
CA GLN A 78 -15.93 18.61 5.96
C GLN A 78 -14.53 18.91 6.49
N LYS A 79 -14.41 18.98 7.82
CA LYS A 79 -13.11 19.13 8.50
C LYS A 79 -12.33 17.82 8.40
N CYS A 80 -11.07 17.89 7.98
CA CYS A 80 -10.18 16.74 7.87
C CYS A 80 -8.84 16.96 8.58
N LEU A 81 -8.22 15.85 8.96
CA LEU A 81 -6.89 15.81 9.56
C LEU A 81 -5.80 15.46 8.54
N TRP A 82 -6.19 14.74 7.49
CA TRP A 82 -5.33 14.29 6.42
C TRP A 82 -6.14 14.17 5.13
N PHE A 83 -5.53 14.47 3.99
CA PHE A 83 -6.09 14.12 2.69
C PHE A 83 -5.03 13.81 1.65
N ARG A 84 -5.45 13.05 0.64
CA ARG A 84 -4.75 12.80 -0.61
C ARG A 84 -5.68 13.10 -1.78
N THR A 85 -5.20 13.84 -2.75
CA THR A 85 -5.90 14.11 -4.00
C THR A 85 -5.11 13.53 -5.16
N GLU A 86 -5.68 12.55 -5.83
CA GLU A 86 -5.15 11.95 -7.06
C GLU A 86 -5.98 12.41 -8.25
N GLU A 87 -5.33 13.03 -9.23
CA GLU A 87 -5.97 13.47 -10.47
C GLU A 87 -5.49 12.60 -11.61
N TYR A 88 -6.44 12.10 -12.40
CA TYR A 88 -6.21 11.29 -13.58
C TYR A 88 -6.84 11.96 -14.79
N ARG A 89 -6.19 11.83 -15.94
CA ARG A 89 -6.74 12.23 -17.23
C ARG A 89 -6.80 11.03 -18.14
N MET A 90 -7.88 10.94 -18.90
CA MET A 90 -7.98 10.01 -20.02
C MET A 90 -7.13 10.53 -21.18
N VAL A 91 -6.14 9.76 -21.63
CA VAL A 91 -5.32 10.07 -22.79
C VAL A 91 -5.45 8.94 -23.80
N MET A 92 -5.61 9.27 -25.08
CA MET A 92 -5.55 8.27 -26.13
C MET A 92 -4.08 7.96 -26.41
N ASP A 93 -3.68 6.71 -26.21
CA ASP A 93 -2.29 6.26 -26.40
C ASP A 93 -2.23 5.10 -27.38
N ASP A 94 -1.14 5.03 -28.14
CA ASP A 94 -0.88 3.95 -29.09
C ASP A 94 -0.19 2.80 -28.36
N ILE A 95 -0.93 1.70 -28.12
CA ILE A 95 -0.39 0.53 -27.43
C ILE A 95 -0.15 -0.58 -28.44
N ARG A 96 1.04 -1.18 -28.39
CA ARG A 96 1.38 -2.34 -29.21
C ARG A 96 0.93 -3.63 -28.52
N HIS A 97 -0.08 -4.29 -29.06
CA HIS A 97 -0.57 -5.58 -28.56
C HIS A 97 -0.60 -6.60 -29.71
N GLY A 98 0.06 -7.75 -29.54
CA GLY A 98 0.14 -8.77 -30.60
C GLY A 98 0.80 -8.26 -31.90
N GLY A 99 1.72 -7.30 -31.80
CA GLY A 99 2.45 -6.75 -32.95
C GLY A 99 1.72 -5.64 -33.72
N LYS A 100 0.42 -5.39 -33.45
CA LYS A 100 -0.36 -4.30 -34.04
C LYS A 100 -0.46 -3.10 -33.10
N TRP A 101 -0.42 -1.90 -33.65
CA TRP A 101 -0.70 -0.66 -32.91
C TRP A 101 -2.20 -0.46 -32.80
N THR A 102 -2.69 -0.30 -31.57
CA THR A 102 -4.10 0.00 -31.30
C THR A 102 -4.20 1.21 -30.40
N LYS A 103 -5.00 2.19 -30.81
CA LYS A 103 -5.35 3.34 -29.95
C LYS A 103 -6.25 2.87 -28.82
N ARG A 104 -5.86 3.16 -27.58
CA ARG A 104 -6.68 2.90 -26.40
C ARG A 104 -6.72 4.12 -25.50
N LEU A 105 -7.88 4.31 -24.87
CA LEU A 105 -8.06 5.30 -23.84
C LEU A 105 -7.42 4.78 -22.55
N LEU A 106 -6.44 5.52 -22.01
CA LEU A 106 -5.72 5.18 -20.78
C LEU A 106 -5.88 6.28 -19.74
N GLU A 107 -6.06 5.89 -18.47
CA GLU A 107 -5.91 6.81 -17.34
C GLU A 107 -4.43 7.08 -17.09
N ARG A 108 -4.02 8.35 -17.15
CA ARG A 108 -2.68 8.81 -16.77
C ARG A 108 -2.78 9.69 -15.52
N PRO A 109 -1.94 9.46 -14.49
CA PRO A 109 -1.90 10.34 -13.34
C PRO A 109 -1.34 11.71 -13.75
N LEU A 110 -2.00 12.77 -13.31
CA LEU A 110 -1.61 14.16 -13.51
C LEU A 110 -0.98 14.75 -12.24
N LYS A 111 -1.59 14.47 -11.09
CA LYS A 111 -1.22 15.07 -9.81
C LYS A 111 -1.52 14.10 -8.67
N ASP A 112 -0.60 14.03 -7.72
CA ASP A 112 -0.78 13.36 -6.42
C ASP A 112 -0.35 14.35 -5.33
N GLU A 113 -1.31 14.90 -4.60
CA GLU A 113 -1.08 15.86 -3.53
C GLU A 113 -1.48 15.22 -2.19
N LYS A 114 -0.58 15.29 -1.20
CA LYS A 114 -0.82 14.80 0.16
C LYS A 114 -0.61 15.92 1.16
N LYS A 115 -1.57 16.10 2.07
CA LYS A 115 -1.45 17.05 3.18
C LYS A 115 -1.96 16.43 4.47
N SER A 116 -1.32 16.83 5.55
CA SER A 116 -1.71 16.45 6.91
C SER A 116 -1.54 17.64 7.82
N ILE A 117 -2.27 17.63 8.93
CA ILE A 117 -2.12 18.61 10.01
C ILE A 117 -1.87 17.89 11.33
N PRO A 118 -1.28 18.58 12.33
CA PRO A 118 -1.23 18.06 13.68
C PRO A 118 -2.64 17.74 14.21
N PHE A 119 -2.77 16.60 14.87
CA PHE A 119 -4.05 16.14 15.43
C PHE A 119 -3.85 15.52 16.81
N ASP A 120 -4.90 15.57 17.61
CA ASP A 120 -4.97 15.01 18.94
C ASP A 120 -5.67 13.66 18.92
N LEU A 121 -5.07 12.69 19.60
CA LEU A 121 -5.73 11.47 20.05
C LEU A 121 -6.47 11.81 21.34
N VAL A 122 -7.79 11.58 21.38
CA VAL A 122 -8.64 11.97 22.50
C VAL A 122 -9.40 10.76 23.04
N ASP A 123 -9.39 10.57 24.35
CA ASP A 123 -10.17 9.57 25.07
C ASP A 123 -10.61 10.15 26.41
N GLY A 124 -11.90 10.53 26.51
CA GLY A 124 -12.40 11.31 27.63
C GLY A 124 -11.65 12.65 27.79
N GLU A 125 -11.04 12.86 28.95
CA GLU A 125 -10.23 14.05 29.25
C GLU A 125 -8.76 13.91 28.80
N ALA A 126 -8.31 12.68 28.52
CA ALA A 126 -6.93 12.45 28.09
C ALA A 126 -6.76 12.89 26.63
N ARG A 127 -5.64 13.58 26.38
CA ARG A 127 -5.29 14.12 25.07
C ARG A 127 -3.81 13.92 24.79
N VAL A 128 -3.49 13.46 23.59
CA VAL A 128 -2.11 13.28 23.11
C VAL A 128 -1.98 13.84 21.70
N THR A 129 -1.14 14.86 21.54
CA THR A 129 -0.89 15.51 20.25
C THR A 129 0.13 14.74 19.42
N VAL A 130 -0.25 14.48 18.16
CA VAL A 130 0.59 13.97 17.08
C VAL A 130 0.91 15.16 16.16
N PHE A 131 2.19 15.54 16.09
CA PHE A 131 2.63 16.75 15.38
C PHE A 131 2.86 16.53 13.89
N ASP A 132 3.30 15.33 13.49
CA ASP A 132 3.54 14.97 12.11
C ASP A 132 2.87 13.65 11.74
N ALA A 133 2.55 13.50 10.46
CA ALA A 133 2.08 12.23 9.91
C ALA A 133 3.26 11.29 9.60
N LEU A 134 4.49 11.66 9.97
CA LEU A 134 5.68 10.85 9.70
C LEU A 134 5.67 9.62 10.60
N GLY A 135 5.66 8.44 10.00
CA GLY A 135 5.50 7.19 10.74
C GLY A 135 4.05 6.90 11.17
N VAL A 136 3.06 7.66 10.68
CA VAL A 136 1.63 7.33 10.86
C VAL A 136 1.13 6.52 9.66
N SER A 137 0.72 5.29 9.91
CA SER A 137 0.06 4.43 8.93
C SER A 137 -1.45 4.54 9.08
N ILE A 138 -2.09 5.38 8.26
CA ILE A 138 -3.55 5.51 8.25
C ILE A 138 -4.11 4.40 7.36
N TRP A 139 -4.81 3.46 7.99
CA TRP A 139 -5.35 2.29 7.31
C TRP A 139 -6.58 2.67 6.46
N PRO A 140 -6.79 2.05 5.28
CA PRO A 140 -7.80 2.49 4.32
C PRO A 140 -9.24 2.52 4.85
N ASP A 141 -9.56 1.69 5.84
CA ASP A 141 -10.90 1.61 6.43
C ASP A 141 -11.28 2.85 7.26
N LEU A 142 -10.29 3.60 7.74
CA LEU A 142 -10.50 4.87 8.45
C LEU A 142 -10.65 6.07 7.49
N LEU A 143 -10.37 5.85 6.20
CA LEU A 143 -10.41 6.88 5.17
C LEU A 143 -11.75 6.88 4.45
N GLN A 144 -12.24 8.08 4.15
CA GLN A 144 -13.36 8.27 3.24
C GLN A 144 -12.84 8.59 1.85
N GLU A 145 -13.53 8.09 0.83
CA GLU A 145 -13.18 8.32 -0.56
C GLU A 145 -14.32 9.06 -1.28
N ARG A 146 -13.97 10.12 -1.99
CA ARG A 146 -14.87 10.85 -2.88
C ARG A 146 -14.29 10.87 -4.28
N ARG A 147 -15.08 10.39 -5.24
CA ARG A 147 -14.75 10.48 -6.67
C ARG A 147 -15.54 11.60 -7.29
N THR A 148 -14.86 12.48 -8.01
CA THR A 148 -15.49 13.53 -8.82
C THR A 148 -14.96 13.44 -10.24
N ALA A 149 -15.88 13.46 -11.21
CA ALA A 149 -15.52 13.74 -12.58
C ALA A 149 -15.38 15.27 -12.70
N PHE A 150 -14.32 15.74 -13.34
CA PHE A 150 -14.21 17.15 -13.69
C PHE A 150 -14.29 17.31 -15.20
N PRO A 151 -14.95 18.39 -15.68
CA PRO A 151 -15.11 18.63 -17.11
C PRO A 151 -13.74 18.75 -17.78
N ALA A 152 -13.69 18.42 -19.07
CA ALA A 152 -12.49 18.63 -19.85
C ALA A 152 -12.26 20.14 -20.00
N ASP A 153 -11.38 20.72 -19.19
CA ASP A 153 -11.00 22.13 -19.37
C ASP A 153 -10.25 22.32 -20.69
N ALA A 154 -10.53 23.46 -21.32
CA ALA A 154 -10.41 23.71 -22.75
C ALA A 154 -9.02 23.41 -23.35
N GLN A 155 -9.07 22.74 -24.51
CA GLN A 155 -8.09 22.72 -25.60
C GLN A 155 -6.63 22.99 -25.22
N ILE A 156 -5.89 21.92 -24.97
CA ILE A 156 -4.47 21.92 -25.34
C ILE A 156 -4.47 21.86 -26.88
N GLU A 157 -3.86 22.85 -27.53
CA GLU A 157 -3.74 22.93 -28.99
C GLU A 157 -3.34 21.56 -29.57
N GLY A 158 -4.24 20.96 -30.35
CA GLY A 158 -4.04 19.68 -31.04
C GLY A 158 -4.48 18.40 -30.31
N GLY A 159 -5.03 18.45 -29.09
CA GLY A 159 -5.44 17.27 -28.31
C GLY A 159 -6.94 17.14 -28.09
N ILE A 160 -7.49 15.91 -28.20
CA ILE A 160 -8.88 15.59 -27.84
C ILE A 160 -9.11 15.93 -26.36
N SER A 161 -9.99 16.90 -26.10
CA SER A 161 -10.48 17.22 -24.75
C SER A 161 -11.08 15.95 -24.12
N SER A 162 -10.40 15.39 -23.13
CA SER A 162 -10.80 14.12 -22.54
C SER A 162 -11.15 14.32 -21.06
N PRO A 163 -12.27 13.72 -20.60
CA PRO A 163 -12.71 13.88 -19.21
C PRO A 163 -11.65 13.39 -18.23
N GLY A 164 -11.57 14.06 -17.10
CA GLY A 164 -10.68 13.70 -16.00
C GLY A 164 -11.44 13.09 -14.82
N ARG A 165 -10.72 12.34 -14.00
CA ARG A 165 -11.21 11.80 -12.74
C ARG A 165 -10.33 12.33 -11.61
N ARG A 166 -10.96 12.91 -10.60
CA ARG A 166 -10.32 13.26 -9.34
C ARG A 166 -10.81 12.31 -8.25
N VAL A 167 -9.86 11.70 -7.56
CA VAL A 167 -10.10 10.84 -6.39
C VAL A 167 -9.54 11.58 -5.19
N GLU A 168 -10.41 11.93 -4.25
CA GLU A 168 -10.02 12.52 -2.96
C GLU A 168 -10.22 11.47 -1.87
N THR A 169 -9.16 11.16 -1.13
CA THR A 169 -9.20 10.27 0.02
C THR A 169 -8.85 11.08 1.26
N PHE A 170 -9.65 11.02 2.33
CA PHE A 170 -9.44 11.88 3.49
C PHE A 170 -9.81 11.22 4.82
N LEU A 171 -9.15 11.67 5.88
CA LEU A 171 -9.41 11.30 7.25
C LEU A 171 -10.28 12.38 7.91
N PRO A 172 -11.56 12.12 8.20
CA PRO A 172 -12.44 13.11 8.80
C PRO A 172 -12.02 13.42 10.24
N SER A 173 -12.14 14.70 10.61
CA SER A 173 -12.05 15.13 12.00
C SER A 173 -13.22 14.54 12.80
N GLY A 174 -12.95 14.11 14.03
CA GLY A 174 -13.92 13.47 14.91
C GLY A 174 -14.11 11.99 14.64
N ALA A 175 -13.35 11.39 13.72
CA ALA A 175 -13.39 9.95 13.49
C ALA A 175 -13.02 9.18 14.76
N GLU A 176 -13.81 8.16 15.09
CA GLU A 176 -13.40 7.16 16.07
C GLU A 176 -12.51 6.11 15.41
N GLY A 177 -11.45 5.74 16.10
CA GLY A 177 -10.52 4.73 15.63
C GLY A 177 -9.74 4.09 16.76
N TRP A 178 -8.81 3.25 16.35
CA TRP A 178 -7.89 2.52 17.18
C TRP A 178 -6.48 2.88 16.76
N VAL A 179 -5.63 3.07 17.76
CA VAL A 179 -4.19 3.26 17.60
C VAL A 179 -3.50 2.00 18.07
N LEU A 180 -2.71 1.39 17.18
CA LEU A 180 -1.76 0.34 17.55
C LEU A 180 -0.35 0.90 17.44
N GLY A 181 0.38 0.89 18.56
CA GLY A 181 1.73 1.41 18.61
C GLY A 181 2.42 1.08 19.93
N LYS A 182 3.70 1.43 20.01
CA LYS A 182 4.44 1.48 21.26
C LYS A 182 4.25 2.86 21.86
N PHE A 183 3.73 2.95 23.07
CA PHE A 183 3.55 4.22 23.76
C PHE A 183 4.72 4.46 24.71
N GLU A 184 5.28 5.66 24.64
CA GLU A 184 6.31 6.13 25.59
C GLU A 184 5.88 7.49 26.13
N SER A 185 5.68 7.58 27.44
CA SER A 185 5.11 8.77 28.11
C SER A 185 3.79 9.22 27.47
N GLY A 186 2.92 8.26 27.13
CA GLY A 186 1.62 8.50 26.50
C GLY A 186 1.65 8.83 25.01
N LYS A 187 2.82 9.03 24.41
CA LYS A 187 2.92 9.35 22.99
C LYS A 187 3.11 8.09 22.16
N PRO A 188 2.32 7.87 21.09
CA PRO A 188 2.59 6.78 20.17
C PRO A 188 3.94 7.03 19.51
N LYS A 189 4.83 6.05 19.59
CA LYS A 189 6.08 6.00 18.86
C LYS A 189 5.98 5.02 17.71
N VAL A 190 6.79 5.33 16.72
CA VAL A 190 7.06 4.49 15.57
C VAL A 190 7.51 3.11 16.06
N LEU A 191 6.82 2.06 15.62
CA LEU A 191 7.17 0.67 15.94
C LEU A 191 8.52 0.30 15.31
N GLU A 192 9.06 -0.88 15.66
CA GLU A 192 10.22 -1.45 14.96
C GLU A 192 9.99 -1.63 13.45
N THR A 193 8.73 -1.71 13.02
CA THR A 193 8.31 -1.73 11.61
C THR A 193 8.35 -0.35 10.93
N GLY A 194 8.73 0.70 11.65
CA GLY A 194 8.86 2.06 11.10
C GLY A 194 7.56 2.86 11.05
N GLN A 195 6.45 2.36 11.61
CA GLN A 195 5.16 3.06 11.65
C GLN A 195 4.34 2.73 12.92
N PHE A 196 3.41 3.58 13.35
CA PHE A 196 2.27 3.19 14.20
C PHE A 196 0.98 3.29 13.38
N ILE A 197 -0.05 2.56 13.77
CA ILE A 197 -1.24 2.34 12.93
C ILE A 197 -2.43 3.10 13.48
N LEU A 198 -3.18 3.72 12.58
CA LEU A 198 -4.52 4.25 12.83
C LEU A 198 -5.52 3.49 11.95
N THR A 199 -6.54 2.88 12.56
CA THR A 199 -7.57 2.11 11.84
C THR A 199 -8.91 2.26 12.55
N SER A 200 -10.03 2.09 11.85
CA SER A 200 -11.35 1.92 12.47
C SER A 200 -11.56 0.48 12.96
N LEU A 201 -10.75 -0.47 12.46
CA LEU A 201 -10.79 -1.87 12.87
C LEU A 201 -10.22 -2.01 14.28
N GLY A 202 -11.02 -2.54 15.20
CA GLY A 202 -10.51 -2.97 16.50
C GLY A 202 -9.53 -4.14 16.39
N PRO A 203 -8.83 -4.48 17.50
CA PRO A 203 -7.77 -5.49 17.54
C PRO A 203 -8.16 -6.82 16.87
N GLU A 204 -9.35 -7.35 17.20
CA GLU A 204 -9.82 -8.64 16.68
C GLU A 204 -10.07 -8.66 15.17
N ARG A 205 -10.54 -7.54 14.61
CA ARG A 205 -10.88 -7.44 13.19
C ARG A 205 -9.63 -7.12 12.37
N PHE A 206 -8.75 -6.27 12.92
CA PHE A 206 -7.51 -5.88 12.25
C PHE A 206 -6.61 -7.09 11.98
N GLY A 207 -6.39 -7.95 12.97
CA GLY A 207 -5.59 -9.18 12.80
C GLY A 207 -6.13 -10.09 11.71
N LYS A 208 -7.45 -10.28 11.65
CA LYS A 208 -8.11 -11.08 10.60
C LYS A 208 -7.93 -10.47 9.21
N THR A 209 -8.16 -9.16 9.06
CA THR A 209 -8.04 -8.47 7.77
C THR A 209 -6.61 -8.49 7.24
N ILE A 210 -5.60 -8.31 8.11
CA ILE A 210 -4.20 -8.44 7.67
C ILE A 210 -3.86 -9.89 7.37
N GLY A 211 -4.29 -10.84 8.20
CA GLY A 211 -4.07 -12.28 7.98
C GLY A 211 -4.63 -12.77 6.65
N GLU A 212 -5.85 -12.33 6.28
CA GLU A 212 -6.47 -12.63 4.99
C GLU A 212 -5.64 -12.08 3.82
N ASN A 213 -5.21 -10.81 3.91
CA ASN A 213 -4.36 -10.20 2.88
C ASN A 213 -2.99 -10.88 2.77
N ALA A 214 -2.35 -11.20 3.89
CA ALA A 214 -1.08 -11.93 3.92
C ALA A 214 -1.23 -13.33 3.30
N SER A 215 -2.35 -14.02 3.56
CA SER A 215 -2.65 -15.32 2.97
C SER A 215 -2.85 -15.24 1.45
N PHE A 216 -3.42 -14.14 0.94
CA PHE A 216 -3.56 -13.87 -0.49
C PHE A 216 -2.20 -13.68 -1.14
N PHE A 217 -1.32 -12.84 -0.59
CA PHE A 217 0.05 -12.66 -1.10
C PHE A 217 0.87 -13.95 -1.04
N THR A 218 0.73 -14.73 0.04
CA THR A 218 1.35 -16.06 0.16
C THR A 218 0.86 -17.01 -0.94
N ARG A 219 -0.43 -16.98 -1.27
CA ARG A 219 -1.01 -17.81 -2.34
C ARG A 219 -0.50 -17.36 -3.71
N VAL A 220 -0.48 -16.06 -3.98
CA VAL A 220 0.08 -15.48 -5.21
C VAL A 220 1.57 -15.84 -5.36
N ARG A 221 2.35 -15.79 -4.28
CA ARG A 221 3.76 -16.23 -4.25
C ARG A 221 3.90 -17.70 -4.62
N ASN A 222 3.12 -18.58 -3.99
CA ASN A 222 3.23 -20.02 -4.27
C ASN A 222 2.86 -20.32 -5.72
N TRP A 223 1.89 -19.60 -6.29
CA TRP A 223 1.52 -19.71 -7.70
C TRP A 223 2.58 -19.13 -8.64
N SER A 224 3.21 -18.00 -8.31
CA SER A 224 4.27 -17.41 -9.14
C SER A 224 5.54 -18.26 -9.12
N LEU A 225 5.91 -18.83 -7.97
CA LEU A 225 7.00 -19.80 -7.85
C LEU A 225 6.70 -21.08 -8.64
N ALA A 226 5.49 -21.64 -8.49
CA ALA A 226 5.07 -22.82 -9.25
C ALA A 226 5.11 -22.56 -10.77
N GLY A 227 4.61 -21.41 -11.21
CA GLY A 227 4.66 -20.98 -12.60
C GLY A 227 6.08 -20.79 -13.13
N ALA A 228 6.97 -20.20 -12.33
CA ALA A 228 8.38 -20.01 -12.70
C ALA A 228 9.12 -21.35 -12.83
N VAL A 229 8.89 -22.29 -11.90
CA VAL A 229 9.43 -23.66 -11.98
C VAL A 229 8.90 -24.38 -13.22
N LEU A 230 7.59 -24.31 -13.49
CA LEU A 230 6.99 -24.92 -14.66
C LEU A 230 7.58 -24.36 -15.98
N CYS A 231 7.70 -23.04 -16.09
CA CYS A 231 8.34 -22.38 -17.22
C CYS A 231 9.80 -22.81 -17.40
N GLY A 232 10.56 -22.94 -16.30
CA GLY A 232 11.94 -23.43 -16.32
C GLY A 232 12.04 -24.87 -16.83
N VAL A 233 11.16 -25.76 -16.38
CA VAL A 233 11.09 -27.16 -16.84
C VAL A 233 10.72 -27.23 -18.33
N LEU A 234 9.72 -26.46 -18.77
CA LEU A 234 9.31 -26.41 -20.18
C LEU A 234 10.43 -25.90 -21.09
N LEU A 235 11.12 -24.83 -20.70
CA LEU A 235 12.29 -24.32 -21.42
C LEU A 235 13.39 -25.38 -21.51
N PHE A 236 13.68 -26.07 -20.41
CA PHE A 236 14.67 -27.14 -20.40
C PHE A 236 14.29 -28.28 -21.36
N LEU A 237 13.03 -28.73 -21.34
CA LEU A 237 12.53 -29.76 -22.25
C LEU A 237 12.60 -29.32 -23.72
N LEU A 238 12.22 -28.08 -24.03
CA LEU A 238 12.35 -27.53 -25.39
C LEU A 238 13.79 -27.51 -25.87
N ILE A 239 14.73 -27.11 -25.00
CA ILE A 239 16.16 -27.09 -25.29
C ILE A 239 16.68 -28.51 -25.56
N VAL A 240 16.35 -29.49 -24.71
CA VAL A 240 16.75 -30.89 -24.88
C VAL A 240 16.19 -31.46 -26.19
N SER A 241 14.95 -31.14 -26.50
CA SER A 241 14.28 -31.55 -27.74
C SER A 241 14.96 -30.96 -28.97
N ALA A 242 15.28 -29.65 -28.95
CA ALA A 242 15.99 -28.97 -30.03
C ALA A 242 17.40 -29.54 -30.24
N ILE A 243 18.12 -29.88 -29.17
CA ILE A 243 19.45 -30.52 -29.26
C ILE A 243 19.34 -31.92 -29.86
N ARG A 244 18.33 -32.72 -29.49
CA ARG A 244 18.10 -34.05 -30.08
C ARG A 244 17.72 -33.97 -31.55
N LEU A 245 16.84 -33.03 -31.92
CA LEU A 245 16.44 -32.80 -33.31
C LEU A 245 17.62 -32.37 -34.19
N LYS A 246 18.54 -31.56 -33.67
CA LYS A 246 19.74 -31.12 -34.41
C LYS A 246 20.83 -32.21 -34.55
N ARG A 247 20.77 -33.28 -33.74
CA ARG A 247 21.70 -34.42 -33.80
C ARG A 247 21.23 -35.54 -34.74
N ARG A 248 19.98 -35.50 -35.18
CA ARG A 248 19.48 -36.31 -36.30
C ARG A 248 19.65 -35.51 -37.59
#